data_AF-A0A7C1MJ24-F1
#
_entry.id   AF-A0A7C1MJ24-F1
#
_cell.length_a   1.000
_cell.length_b   1.000
_cell.length_c   1.000
_cell.angle_alpha   90.00
_cell.angle_beta   90.00
_cell.angle_gamma   90.00
#
_symmetry.space_group_name_H-M   'P 1'
#
loop_
_entity.id
_entity.type
_entity.pdbx_description
1 polymer ?
#
loop_
_entity_poly.entity_id
_entity_poly.type
_entity_poly.pdbx_seq_one_letter_code
_entity_poly.pdbx_strand_id
1 'polypeptide(L)'
;MKEKEKSFYSDPEYFVRDYKGMFVRVCHKDQGLHFTVVDILRDDKEQELKLILDLGVIQHSNLNSEQAWVVIAENLLASELVENEKCLLARDIANWLPPLSRECLLSVREEDLRQLSAFCPEDASQMPVIPATLSENDPLTILADWLNKD
;
A
#
# COMPACT_ATOMS: atom_id res chain seq x y z
N MET A 1 -18.52 -29.75 28.68
CA MET A 1 -17.40 -29.11 27.97
C MET A 1 -17.86 -27.73 27.55
N LYS A 2 -17.24 -26.67 28.06
CA LYS A 2 -17.49 -25.30 27.55
C LYS A 2 -16.49 -25.09 26.42
N GLU A 3 -16.99 -24.99 25.20
CA GLU A 3 -16.20 -24.54 24.06
C GLU A 3 -15.72 -23.12 24.38
N LYS A 4 -14.40 -22.94 24.43
CA LYS A 4 -13.81 -21.60 24.50
C LYS A 4 -14.05 -20.95 23.14
N GLU A 5 -14.94 -19.97 23.10
CA GLU A 5 -14.98 -18.99 22.03
C GLU A 5 -13.56 -18.44 21.86
N LYS A 6 -12.92 -18.78 20.74
CA LYS A 6 -11.70 -18.11 20.31
C LYS A 6 -12.11 -16.68 19.99
N SER A 7 -11.76 -15.77 20.89
CA SER A 7 -11.67 -14.34 20.61
C SER A 7 -11.00 -14.14 19.25
N PHE A 8 -11.74 -13.60 18.28
CA PHE A 8 -11.26 -13.24 16.95
C PHE A 8 -10.45 -11.93 16.93
N TYR A 9 -10.18 -11.34 18.10
CA TYR A 9 -9.21 -10.26 18.23
C TYR A 9 -7.82 -10.89 18.36
N SER A 10 -7.21 -11.22 17.23
CA SER A 10 -5.77 -11.45 17.16
C SER A 10 -5.07 -10.18 17.63
N ASP A 11 -4.09 -10.33 18.52
CA ASP A 11 -3.21 -9.24 18.93
C ASP A 11 -2.65 -8.54 17.67
N PRO A 12 -2.54 -7.20 17.66
CA PRO A 12 -1.91 -6.50 16.55
C PRO A 12 -0.52 -7.08 16.29
N GLU A 13 -0.30 -7.58 15.08
CA GLU A 13 1.02 -8.04 14.66
C GLU A 13 1.87 -6.80 14.36
N TYR A 14 2.93 -6.61 15.14
CA TYR A 14 3.88 -5.52 14.98
C TYR A 14 5.10 -6.03 14.22
N PHE A 15 5.44 -5.40 13.09
CA PHE A 15 6.76 -5.55 12.51
C PHE A 15 7.55 -4.26 12.76
N VAL A 16 8.59 -4.35 13.58
CA VAL A 16 9.45 -3.21 13.91
C VAL A 16 10.77 -3.38 13.17
N ARG A 17 10.92 -2.73 12.03
CA ARG A 17 12.25 -2.25 11.64
C ARG A 17 12.46 -0.94 12.37
N ASP A 18 13.27 -0.97 13.43
CA ASP A 18 13.54 0.19 14.27
C ASP A 18 14.43 1.19 13.52
N TYR A 19 13.83 2.01 12.66
CA TYR A 19 14.48 3.20 12.12
C TYR A 19 14.09 4.39 13.00
N LYS A 20 14.96 4.74 13.96
CA LYS A 20 14.78 5.89 14.86
C LYS A 20 13.45 5.89 15.63
N GLY A 21 12.88 4.72 15.94
CA GLY A 21 11.60 4.63 16.64
C GLY A 21 10.35 4.73 15.75
N MET A 22 10.49 4.80 14.42
CA MET A 22 9.38 4.78 13.47
C MET A 22 9.09 3.36 12.97
N PHE A 23 7.80 2.97 12.95
CA PHE A 23 7.37 1.64 12.48
C PHE A 23 5.93 1.64 11.96
N VAL A 24 5.58 0.60 11.19
CA VAL A 24 4.21 0.37 10.69
C VAL A 24 3.48 -0.56 11.65
N ARG A 25 2.35 -0.09 12.17
CA ARG A 25 1.39 -0.89 12.95
C ARG A 25 0.28 -1.37 12.03
N VAL A 26 0.03 -2.67 12.02
CA VAL A 26 -1.08 -3.30 11.30
C VAL A 26 -2.06 -3.88 12.31
N CYS A 27 -3.32 -3.45 12.24
CA CYS A 27 -4.39 -3.94 13.11
C CYS A 27 -5.45 -4.66 12.30
N HIS A 28 -5.82 -5.87 12.73
CA HIS A 28 -6.99 -6.55 12.21
C HIS A 28 -8.26 -5.85 12.69
N LYS A 29 -9.14 -5.51 11.75
CA LYS A 29 -10.48 -4.95 11.98
C LYS A 29 -11.50 -5.86 11.30
N ASP A 30 -12.75 -5.79 11.72
CA ASP A 30 -13.84 -6.59 11.13
C ASP A 30 -13.93 -6.44 9.60
N GLN A 31 -13.60 -5.25 9.09
CA GLN A 31 -13.69 -4.92 7.67
C GLN A 31 -12.40 -5.19 6.89
N GLY A 32 -11.25 -5.38 7.54
CA GLY A 32 -9.96 -5.50 6.85
C GLY A 32 -8.74 -5.26 7.72
N LEU A 33 -7.64 -4.84 7.10
CA LEU A 33 -6.40 -4.47 7.79
C LEU A 33 -6.28 -2.95 7.86
N HIS A 34 -6.03 -2.42 9.06
CA HIS A 34 -5.78 -1.00 9.30
C HIS A 34 -4.28 -0.75 9.43
N PHE A 35 -3.75 0.12 8.58
CA PHE A 35 -2.33 0.48 8.56
C PHE A 35 -2.13 1.85 9.18
N THR A 36 -1.16 1.95 10.10
CA THR A 36 -0.82 3.21 10.76
C THR A 36 0.70 3.28 10.93
N VAL A 37 1.32 4.41 10.60
CA VAL A 37 2.72 4.67 10.94
C VAL A 37 2.78 5.32 12.30
N VAL A 38 3.66 4.83 13.16
CA VAL A 38 3.90 5.34 14.50
C VAL A 38 5.37 5.73 14.62
N ASP A 39 5.64 6.96 15.07
CA ASP A 39 6.99 7.44 15.40
C ASP A 39 7.07 7.72 16.90
N ILE A 40 7.99 7.03 17.58
CA ILE A 40 8.24 7.19 19.02
C ILE A 40 9.66 7.73 19.20
N LEU A 41 9.76 8.95 19.73
CA LEU A 41 11.02 9.50 20.21
C LEU A 41 11.43 8.73 21.45
N ARG A 42 12.63 8.14 21.40
CA ARG A 42 13.26 7.49 22.55
C ARG A 42 14.38 8.38 23.04
N ASP A 43 14.23 8.92 24.24
CA ASP A 43 15.33 9.48 25.03
C ASP A 43 15.73 8.45 26.11
N ASP A 44 16.92 8.58 26.69
CA ASP A 44 17.50 7.66 27.68
C ASP A 44 16.62 7.43 28.93
N LYS A 45 15.56 8.24 29.11
CA LYS A 45 14.66 8.21 30.26
C LYS A 45 13.18 8.14 29.92
N GLU A 46 12.76 8.55 28.72
CA GLU A 46 11.35 8.72 28.38
C GLU A 46 11.07 8.33 26.92
N GLN A 47 9.86 7.82 26.69
CA GLN A 47 9.33 7.57 25.35
C GLN A 47 8.21 8.56 25.09
N GLU A 48 8.35 9.36 24.04
CA GLU A 48 7.34 10.33 23.62
C GLU A 48 6.80 9.95 22.24
N LEU A 49 5.48 9.95 22.10
CA LEU A 49 4.83 9.75 20.82
C LEU A 49 4.99 11.01 19.97
N LYS A 50 5.71 10.92 18.86
CA LYS A 50 5.97 12.05 17.96
C LYS A 50 4.98 12.12 16.81
N LEU A 51 4.63 10.97 16.21
CA LEU A 51 3.73 10.92 15.06
C LEU A 51 2.83 9.70 15.12
N ILE A 52 1.57 9.90 14.75
CA ILE A 52 0.67 8.84 14.29
C ILE A 52 0.12 9.29 12.95
N LEU A 53 0.43 8.55 11.90
CA LEU A 53 -0.11 8.77 10.56
C LEU A 53 -1.00 7.58 10.20
N ASP A 54 -2.29 7.85 10.02
CA ASP A 54 -3.24 6.86 9.52
C ASP A 54 -3.07 6.71 8.00
N LEU A 55 -2.77 5.49 7.55
CA LEU A 55 -2.67 5.19 6.12
C LEU A 55 -3.98 4.65 5.54
N GLY A 56 -4.94 4.28 6.40
CA GLY A 56 -6.25 3.81 6.01
C GLY A 56 -6.48 2.31 6.22
N VAL A 57 -7.70 1.89 5.91
CA VAL A 57 -8.19 0.51 6.08
C VAL A 57 -8.37 -0.14 4.71
N ILE A 58 -7.65 -1.23 4.48
CA ILE A 58 -7.79 -2.03 3.26
C ILE A 58 -8.80 -3.14 3.54
N GLN A 59 -9.90 -3.14 2.80
CA GLN A 59 -10.95 -4.14 2.96
C GLN A 59 -10.46 -5.54 2.60
N HIS A 60 -10.97 -6.58 3.30
CA HIS A 60 -10.57 -7.97 3.07
C HIS A 60 -10.68 -8.41 1.60
N SER A 61 -11.70 -7.91 0.88
CA SER A 61 -11.91 -8.21 -0.55
C SER A 61 -10.78 -7.72 -1.45
N ASN A 62 -10.04 -6.70 -1.01
CA ASN A 62 -9.07 -5.99 -1.84
C ASN A 62 -7.62 -6.29 -1.44
N LEU A 63 -7.39 -7.00 -0.34
CA LEU A 63 -6.05 -7.31 0.18
C LEU A 63 -5.13 -8.01 -0.82
N ASN A 64 -5.70 -8.76 -1.76
CA ASN A 64 -4.95 -9.49 -2.79
C ASN A 64 -4.91 -8.77 -4.15
N SER A 65 -5.24 -7.47 -4.18
CA SER A 65 -5.28 -6.67 -5.41
C SER A 65 -4.43 -5.42 -5.30
N GLU A 66 -4.08 -4.84 -6.44
CA GLU A 66 -3.37 -3.56 -6.55
C GLU A 66 -4.16 -2.41 -5.92
N GLN A 67 -5.49 -2.55 -5.78
CA GLN A 67 -6.32 -1.57 -5.06
C GLN A 67 -5.94 -1.44 -3.58
N ALA A 68 -5.30 -2.45 -2.99
CA ALA A 68 -4.74 -2.37 -1.66
C ALA A 68 -3.71 -1.23 -1.55
N TRP A 69 -2.88 -1.07 -2.58
CA TRP A 69 -1.87 -0.03 -2.61
C TRP A 69 -2.46 1.37 -2.80
N VAL A 70 -3.58 1.52 -3.51
CA VAL A 70 -4.21 2.83 -3.73
C VAL A 70 -4.56 3.51 -2.41
N VAL A 71 -5.13 2.76 -1.48
CA VAL A 71 -5.52 3.25 -0.14
C VAL A 71 -4.31 3.80 0.63
N ILE A 72 -3.18 3.12 0.50
CA ILE A 72 -1.93 3.48 1.20
C ILE A 72 -1.19 4.62 0.50
N ALA A 73 -1.16 4.59 -0.84
CA ALA A 73 -0.30 5.45 -1.65
C ALA A 73 -0.60 6.92 -1.43
N GLU A 74 -1.88 7.29 -1.46
CA GLU A 74 -2.31 8.69 -1.31
C GLU A 74 -1.86 9.25 0.04
N ASN A 75 -2.13 8.53 1.13
CA ASN A 75 -1.79 8.98 2.49
C ASN A 75 -0.27 9.01 2.74
N LEU A 76 0.46 8.00 2.24
CA LEU A 76 1.91 7.96 2.41
C LEU A 76 2.59 9.09 1.60
N LEU A 77 2.16 9.33 0.36
CA LEU A 77 2.70 10.39 -0.49
C LEU A 77 2.39 11.78 0.06
N ALA A 78 1.16 12.00 0.56
CA ALA A 78 0.73 13.28 1.13
C ALA A 78 1.35 13.60 2.49
N SER A 79 1.93 12.61 3.19
CA SER A 79 2.56 12.84 4.49
C SER A 79 3.76 13.79 4.41
N GLU A 80 4.06 14.50 5.50
CA GLU A 80 5.20 15.43 5.60
C GLU A 80 6.56 14.72 5.77
N LEU A 81 6.57 13.39 5.74
CA LEU A 81 7.78 12.59 5.85
C LEU A 81 8.75 12.88 4.71
N VAL A 82 10.05 12.76 4.95
CA VAL A 82 11.03 12.90 3.87
C VAL A 82 11.00 11.66 2.98
N GLU A 83 11.42 11.80 1.71
CA GLU A 83 11.31 10.71 0.71
C GLU A 83 11.94 9.39 1.19
N ASN A 84 13.11 9.44 1.83
CA ASN A 84 13.76 8.23 2.34
C ASN A 84 12.91 7.49 3.39
N GLU A 85 12.21 8.21 4.27
CA GLU A 85 11.31 7.61 5.27
C GLU A 85 10.12 6.97 4.58
N LYS A 86 9.53 7.66 3.59
CA LYS A 86 8.43 7.11 2.79
C LYS A 86 8.83 5.84 2.04
N CYS A 87 10.03 5.81 1.43
CA CYS A 87 10.58 4.62 0.77
C CYS A 87 10.72 3.44 1.74
N LEU A 88 11.27 3.67 2.94
CA LEU A 88 11.43 2.62 3.95
C LEU A 88 10.08 2.09 4.43
N LEU A 89 9.13 2.98 4.71
CA LEU A 89 7.78 2.59 5.12
C LEU A 89 7.03 1.82 4.02
N ALA A 90 7.17 2.22 2.76
CA ALA A 90 6.59 1.49 1.63
C ALA A 90 7.12 0.04 1.58
N ARG A 91 8.42 -0.16 1.79
CA ARG A 91 9.03 -1.51 1.86
C ARG A 91 8.51 -2.32 3.04
N ASP A 92 8.30 -1.68 4.20
CA ASP A 92 7.74 -2.37 5.38
C ASP A 92 6.27 -2.77 5.15
N ILE A 93 5.48 -1.91 4.52
CA ILE A 93 4.09 -2.18 4.15
C ILE A 93 3.99 -3.29 3.10
N ALA A 94 4.96 -3.38 2.18
CA ALA A 94 5.00 -4.41 1.14
C ALA A 94 5.07 -5.84 1.68
N ASN A 95 5.41 -6.05 2.96
CA ASN A 95 5.31 -7.37 3.60
C ASN A 95 3.86 -7.84 3.80
N TRP A 96 2.90 -6.93 3.72
CA TRP A 96 1.47 -7.18 3.97
C TRP A 96 0.60 -7.11 2.72
N LEU A 97 1.12 -6.47 1.66
CA LEU A 97 0.38 -6.19 0.44
C LEU A 97 0.93 -7.03 -0.72
N PRO A 98 0.15 -7.18 -1.81
CA PRO A 98 0.63 -7.86 -3.01
C PRO A 98 1.86 -7.16 -3.59
N PRO A 99 2.74 -7.88 -4.29
CA PRO A 99 3.88 -7.27 -4.98
C PRO A 99 3.41 -6.17 -5.94
N LEU A 100 4.15 -5.06 -5.98
CA LEU A 100 3.89 -3.93 -6.87
C LEU A 100 5.16 -3.60 -7.65
N SER A 101 5.05 -3.53 -8.97
CA SER A 101 6.15 -3.14 -9.87
C SER A 101 5.60 -2.38 -11.08
N ARG A 102 6.47 -1.69 -11.84
CA ARG A 102 6.05 -0.99 -13.06
C ARG A 102 5.51 -1.97 -14.10
N GLU A 103 6.09 -3.15 -14.21
CA GLU A 103 5.64 -4.22 -15.11
C GLU A 103 4.23 -4.69 -14.75
N CYS A 104 3.94 -4.85 -13.45
CA CYS A 104 2.61 -5.19 -12.98
C CYS A 104 1.59 -4.10 -13.36
N LEU A 105 1.91 -2.83 -13.10
CA LEU A 105 1.05 -1.70 -13.45
C LEU A 105 0.82 -1.56 -14.95
N LEU A 106 1.86 -1.76 -15.77
CA LEU A 106 1.74 -1.76 -17.23
C LEU A 106 0.82 -2.87 -17.71
N SER A 107 0.95 -4.09 -17.18
CA SER A 107 0.09 -5.22 -17.56
C SER A 107 -1.38 -4.98 -17.24
N VAL A 108 -1.69 -4.37 -16.08
CA VAL A 108 -3.06 -3.97 -15.73
C VAL A 108 -3.59 -2.93 -16.72
N ARG A 109 -2.76 -1.93 -17.05
CA ARG A 109 -3.15 -0.87 -17.98
C ARG A 109 -3.39 -1.38 -19.40
N GLU A 110 -2.60 -2.34 -19.87
CA GLU A 110 -2.80 -3.00 -21.16
C GLU A 110 -4.14 -3.76 -21.20
N GLU A 111 -4.49 -4.45 -20.11
CA GLU A 111 -5.75 -5.19 -20.02
C GLU A 111 -6.95 -4.22 -19.97
N ASP A 112 -6.85 -3.11 -19.23
CA ASP A 112 -7.89 -2.06 -19.23
C ASP A 112 -8.12 -1.50 -20.63
N LEU A 113 -7.04 -1.17 -21.36
CA LEU A 113 -7.13 -0.67 -22.73
C LEU A 113 -7.74 -1.71 -23.67
N ARG A 114 -7.37 -2.99 -23.52
CA ARG A 114 -7.95 -4.11 -24.28
C ARG A 114 -9.46 -4.21 -24.02
N GLN A 115 -9.88 -4.21 -22.75
CA GLN A 115 -11.30 -4.28 -22.39
C GLN A 115 -12.09 -3.09 -22.94
N LEU A 116 -11.56 -1.87 -22.81
CA LEU A 116 -12.18 -0.66 -23.38
C LEU A 116 -12.33 -0.75 -24.90
N SER A 117 -11.33 -1.26 -25.61
CA SER A 117 -11.41 -1.46 -27.06
C SER A 117 -12.47 -2.50 -27.46
N ALA A 118 -12.69 -3.53 -26.63
CA ALA A 118 -13.71 -4.54 -26.86
C ALA A 118 -15.15 -3.99 -26.70
N PHE A 119 -15.35 -2.92 -25.93
CA PHE A 119 -16.65 -2.25 -25.80
C PHE A 119 -17.03 -1.40 -27.03
N CYS A 120 -16.08 -1.03 -27.89
CA CYS A 120 -16.30 -0.28 -29.14
C CYS A 120 -15.79 -1.05 -30.37
N PRO A 121 -16.41 -2.19 -30.73
CA PRO A 121 -15.90 -3.09 -31.77
C PRO A 121 -15.90 -2.49 -33.18
N GLU A 122 -16.77 -1.52 -33.46
CA GLU A 122 -16.90 -0.89 -34.79
C GLU A 122 -15.71 0.05 -35.11
N ASP A 123 -15.02 0.58 -34.11
CA ASP A 123 -13.82 1.46 -34.26
C ASP A 123 -12.49 0.73 -33.97
N ALA A 124 -12.52 -0.43 -33.31
CA ALA A 124 -11.32 -1.12 -32.83
C ALA A 124 -10.36 -1.58 -33.95
N SER A 125 -10.88 -1.85 -35.16
CA SER A 125 -10.06 -2.29 -36.31
C SER A 125 -9.25 -1.15 -36.97
N GLN A 126 -9.58 0.12 -36.69
CA GLN A 126 -8.91 1.29 -37.27
C GLN A 126 -8.18 2.16 -36.25
N MET A 127 -8.35 1.90 -34.95
CA MET A 127 -7.63 2.63 -33.91
C MET A 127 -6.18 2.15 -33.81
N PRO A 128 -5.19 3.06 -33.86
CA PRO A 128 -3.80 2.72 -33.58
C PRO A 128 -3.70 2.14 -32.16
N VAL A 129 -2.88 1.09 -32.00
CA VAL A 129 -2.59 0.50 -30.69
C VAL A 129 -2.00 1.59 -29.80
N ILE A 130 -2.78 2.05 -28.81
CA ILE A 130 -2.29 3.00 -27.82
C ILE A 130 -1.34 2.21 -26.91
N PRO A 131 -0.05 2.54 -26.85
CA PRO A 131 0.86 1.86 -25.93
C PRO A 131 0.42 2.15 -24.49
N ALA A 132 0.44 1.13 -23.64
CA ALA A 132 0.27 1.35 -22.21
C ALA A 132 1.46 2.17 -21.70
N THR A 133 1.16 3.31 -21.09
CA THR A 133 2.15 4.18 -20.45
C THR A 133 1.73 4.43 -19.01
N LEU A 134 2.73 4.53 -18.13
CA LEU A 134 2.55 4.94 -16.76
C LEU A 134 2.80 6.44 -16.64
N SER A 135 2.09 7.09 -15.72
CA SER A 135 2.31 8.48 -15.38
C SER A 135 3.34 8.56 -14.26
N GLU A 136 4.40 9.35 -14.43
CA GLU A 136 5.40 9.58 -13.38
C GLU A 136 4.83 10.25 -12.13
N ASN A 137 3.65 10.88 -12.25
CA ASN A 137 2.95 11.51 -11.13
C ASN A 137 1.86 10.61 -10.51
N ASP A 138 1.64 9.42 -11.06
CA ASP A 138 0.66 8.48 -10.52
C ASP A 138 1.17 7.88 -9.20
N PRO A 139 0.35 7.88 -8.13
CA PRO A 139 0.74 7.36 -6.81
C PRO A 139 1.32 5.94 -6.82
N LEU A 140 0.72 5.04 -7.61
CA LEU A 140 1.18 3.64 -7.66
C LEU A 140 2.49 3.52 -8.42
N THR A 141 2.67 4.34 -9.46
CA THR A 141 3.93 4.40 -10.23
C THR A 141 5.09 4.88 -9.34
N ILE A 142 4.86 5.92 -8.54
CA ILE A 142 5.87 6.43 -7.58
C ILE A 142 6.23 5.35 -6.54
N LEU A 143 5.24 4.66 -5.98
CA LEU A 143 5.49 3.58 -5.03
C LEU A 143 6.25 2.40 -5.66
N ALA A 144 5.87 2.00 -6.88
CA ALA A 144 6.56 0.94 -7.61
C ALA A 144 8.05 1.27 -7.82
N ASP A 145 8.37 2.55 -8.04
CA ASP A 145 9.76 3.01 -8.13
C ASP A 145 10.48 2.93 -6.78
N TRP A 146 9.86 3.36 -5.69
CA TRP A 146 10.46 3.30 -4.35
C TRP A 146 10.77 1.88 -3.89
N LEU A 147 9.90 0.92 -4.22
CA LEU A 147 10.09 -0.49 -3.91
C LEU A 147 11.25 -1.13 -4.69
N ASN A 148 11.60 -0.57 -5.86
CA ASN A 148 12.70 -1.04 -6.72
C ASN A 148 14.02 -0.26 -6.54
N LYS A 149 14.03 0.83 -5.75
CA LYS A 149 15.29 1.47 -5.34
C LYS A 149 16.05 0.48 -4.45
N ASP A 150 17.38 0.39 -4.59
CA ASP A 150 18.25 -0.36 -3.68
C ASP A 150 18.33 0.35 -2.31
#